data_AF-A0A925ZS49-F1
#
_entry.id   AF-A0A925ZS49-F1
#
_cell.length_a   1.000
_cell.length_b   1.000
_cell.length_c   1.000
_cell.angle_alpha   90.00
_cell.angle_beta   90.00
_cell.angle_gamma   90.00
#
_symmetry.space_group_name_H-M   'P 1'
#
loop_
_entity.id
_entity.type
_entity.pdbx_description
1 polymer ?
#
loop_
_entity_poly.entity_id
_entity_poly.type
_entity_poly.pdbx_seq_one_letter_code
_entity_poly.pdbx_strand_id
1 'polypeptide(L)'
;MAHKTLAATLCASAALALSIGLATPTARGAESGSPLQQPSPRPTLQPTATAAPTAITAPTAIAAPTDIAAPAASAIELPQYGRVTGTVIDTRTGAPASGVQVVIDGEMMLSDVSGNYDRW
;
A
#
# COMPACT_ATOMS: atom_id res chain seq x y z
N MET A 1 39.55 -64.09 33.35
CA MET A 1 38.09 -64.17 33.08
C MET A 1 37.38 -62.81 33.06
N ALA A 2 38.07 -61.66 33.04
CA ALA A 2 37.43 -60.33 33.06
C ALA A 2 37.12 -59.75 31.65
N HIS A 3 37.77 -60.24 30.60
CA HIS A 3 37.62 -59.70 29.24
C HIS A 3 36.33 -60.14 28.53
N LYS A 4 35.72 -61.26 28.93
CA LYS A 4 34.47 -61.76 28.32
C LYS A 4 33.24 -60.96 28.77
N THR A 5 33.30 -60.33 29.95
CA THR A 5 32.17 -59.60 30.54
C THR A 5 31.98 -58.23 29.90
N LEU A 6 33.07 -57.54 29.53
CA LEU A 6 33.02 -56.21 28.91
C LEU A 6 32.44 -56.21 27.48
N ALA A 7 32.71 -57.26 26.69
CA ALA A 7 32.22 -57.36 25.32
C ALA A 7 30.70 -57.58 25.25
N ALA A 8 30.13 -58.33 26.21
CA ALA A 8 28.69 -58.61 26.25
C ALA A 8 27.87 -57.35 26.61
N THR A 9 28.38 -56.50 27.49
CA THR A 9 27.68 -55.27 27.92
C THR A 9 27.67 -54.19 26.82
N LEU A 10 28.72 -54.12 26.00
CA LEU A 10 28.79 -53.18 24.87
C LEU A 10 27.84 -53.56 23.72
N CYS A 11 27.65 -54.86 23.45
CA CYS A 11 26.70 -55.32 22.43
C CYS A 11 25.24 -55.11 22.84
N ALA A 12 24.91 -55.29 24.14
CA ALA A 12 23.56 -55.08 24.64
C ALA A 12 23.11 -53.61 24.56
N SER A 13 24.05 -52.66 24.74
CA SER A 13 23.76 -51.22 24.67
C SER A 13 23.57 -50.73 23.23
N ALA A 14 24.26 -51.30 22.25
CA ALA A 14 24.05 -51.00 20.83
C ALA A 14 22.68 -51.47 20.32
N ALA A 15 22.16 -52.59 20.82
CA ALA A 15 20.84 -53.11 20.43
C ALA A 15 19.68 -52.26 20.99
N LEU A 16 19.85 -51.66 22.18
CA LEU A 16 18.82 -50.82 22.81
C LEU A 16 18.75 -49.42 22.18
N ALA A 17 19.87 -48.89 21.65
CA ALA A 17 19.89 -47.60 20.97
C ALA A 17 19.19 -47.63 19.58
N LEU A 18 19.12 -48.80 18.94
CA LEU A 18 18.53 -48.93 17.60
C LEU A 18 16.99 -49.10 17.63
N SER A 19 16.39 -49.44 18.77
CA SER A 19 14.95 -49.72 18.87
C SER A 19 14.07 -48.50 19.21
N ILE A 20 14.65 -47.34 19.52
CA ILE A 20 13.91 -46.14 19.97
C ILE A 20 13.72 -45.09 18.84
N GLY A 21 14.35 -45.28 17.67
CA GLY A 21 14.46 -44.25 16.63
C GLY A 21 13.40 -44.18 15.53
N LEU A 22 12.41 -45.09 15.44
CA LEU A 22 11.48 -45.16 14.29
C LEU A 22 10.00 -44.94 14.68
N ALA A 23 9.71 -43.83 15.37
CA ALA A 23 8.35 -43.37 15.57
C ALA A 23 8.23 -41.88 15.23
N THR A 24 8.31 -41.54 13.94
CA THR A 24 7.77 -40.27 13.45
C THR A 24 6.29 -40.48 13.14
N PRO A 25 5.34 -39.91 13.91
CA PRO A 25 3.99 -39.81 13.41
C PRO A 25 4.01 -38.86 12.21
N THR A 26 3.64 -39.37 11.04
CA THR A 26 3.26 -38.49 9.93
C THR A 26 2.08 -37.66 10.41
N ALA A 27 2.31 -36.39 10.71
CA ALA A 27 1.26 -35.40 10.89
C ALA A 27 0.56 -35.22 9.54
N ARG A 28 -0.41 -36.09 9.26
CA ARG A 28 -1.23 -36.03 8.06
C ARG A 28 -2.27 -34.95 8.29
N GLY A 29 -1.98 -33.78 7.73
CA GLY A 29 -2.91 -32.67 7.65
C GLY A 29 -4.24 -33.09 7.03
N ALA A 30 -5.30 -32.62 7.66
CA ALA A 30 -6.60 -32.41 7.04
C ALA A 30 -7.16 -31.15 7.70
N GLU A 31 -6.61 -30.00 7.28
CA GLU A 31 -7.22 -28.73 7.61
C GLU A 31 -8.55 -28.72 6.87
N SER A 32 -9.64 -28.78 7.62
CA SER A 32 -10.99 -28.71 7.08
C SER A 32 -11.08 -27.39 6.31
N GLY A 33 -11.11 -27.49 4.98
CA GLY A 33 -11.15 -26.34 4.09
C GLY A 33 -12.31 -25.45 4.49
N SER A 34 -12.00 -24.30 5.08
CA SER A 34 -13.00 -23.26 5.30
C SER A 34 -13.52 -22.84 3.93
N PRO A 35 -14.84 -22.70 3.71
CA PRO A 35 -15.36 -22.31 2.42
C PRO A 35 -14.72 -20.97 2.03
N LEU A 36 -14.15 -20.92 0.82
CA LEU A 36 -13.59 -19.69 0.28
C LEU A 36 -14.70 -18.64 0.28
N GLN A 37 -14.51 -17.57 1.06
CA GLN A 37 -15.48 -16.49 1.11
C GLN A 37 -15.53 -15.85 -0.27
N GLN A 38 -16.62 -16.10 -0.98
CA GLN A 38 -16.87 -15.50 -2.29
C GLN A 38 -16.98 -13.98 -2.09
N PRO A 39 -16.17 -13.16 -2.80
CA PRO A 39 -16.30 -11.71 -2.72
C PRO A 39 -17.69 -11.27 -3.16
N SER A 40 -18.28 -10.32 -2.43
CA SER A 40 -19.57 -9.73 -2.77
C SER A 40 -19.53 -9.10 -4.17
N PRO A 41 -20.63 -9.14 -4.95
CA PRO A 41 -20.70 -8.48 -6.25
C PRO A 41 -20.42 -6.98 -6.15
N ARG A 42 -19.57 -6.47 -7.04
CA ARG A 42 -19.24 -5.04 -7.11
C ARG A 42 -20.46 -4.26 -7.66
N PRO A 43 -20.90 -3.17 -6.99
CA PRO A 43 -21.94 -2.31 -7.53
C PRO A 43 -21.55 -1.72 -8.89
N THR A 44 -22.49 -1.69 -9.84
CA THR A 44 -22.29 -1.03 -11.14
C THR A 44 -22.38 0.48 -10.97
N LEU A 45 -21.32 1.20 -11.38
CA LEU A 45 -21.32 2.66 -11.40
C LEU A 45 -22.21 3.16 -12.54
N GLN A 46 -23.19 4.00 -12.23
CA GLN A 46 -24.05 4.64 -13.22
C GLN A 46 -23.39 5.95 -13.69
N PRO A 47 -23.12 6.12 -14.99
CA PRO A 47 -22.55 7.36 -15.51
C PRO A 47 -23.51 8.54 -15.31
N THR A 48 -23.02 9.61 -14.71
CA THR A 48 -23.75 10.89 -14.67
C THR A 48 -23.57 11.62 -16.00
N ALA A 49 -24.66 12.13 -16.56
CA ALA A 49 -24.63 12.85 -17.82
C ALA A 49 -23.73 14.10 -17.72
N THR A 50 -22.85 14.27 -18.71
CA THR A 50 -22.04 15.47 -18.89
C THR A 50 -22.94 16.67 -19.18
N ALA A 51 -22.77 17.76 -18.42
CA ALA A 51 -23.52 18.99 -18.65
C ALA A 51 -23.28 19.53 -20.07
N ALA A 52 -24.35 19.97 -20.73
CA ALA A 52 -24.28 20.59 -22.04
C ALA A 52 -23.62 21.99 -21.94
N PRO A 53 -22.81 22.39 -22.93
CA PRO A 53 -22.16 23.70 -22.92
C PRO A 53 -23.20 24.83 -23.08
N THR A 54 -23.19 25.77 -22.14
CA THR A 54 -23.99 26.99 -22.22
C THR A 54 -23.38 27.95 -23.25
N ALA A 55 -24.19 28.44 -24.19
CA ALA A 55 -23.75 29.44 -25.17
C ALA A 55 -23.37 30.75 -24.46
N ILE A 56 -22.22 31.31 -24.81
CA ILE A 56 -21.76 32.62 -24.34
C ILE A 56 -22.31 33.67 -25.30
N THR A 57 -23.18 34.56 -24.83
CA THR A 57 -23.63 35.75 -25.58
C THR A 57 -22.57 36.85 -25.55
N ALA A 58 -22.58 37.70 -26.58
CA ALA A 58 -21.58 38.74 -26.84
C ALA A 58 -21.34 39.69 -25.65
N PRO A 59 -20.11 40.22 -25.46
CA PRO A 59 -19.79 41.08 -24.34
C PRO A 59 -20.51 42.43 -24.45
N THR A 60 -21.33 42.75 -23.46
CA THR A 60 -21.85 44.10 -23.21
C THR A 60 -20.69 45.02 -22.80
N ALA A 61 -20.59 46.20 -23.40
CA ALA A 61 -19.55 47.18 -23.06
C ALA A 61 -19.64 47.61 -21.59
N ILE A 62 -18.50 47.60 -20.90
CA ILE A 62 -18.37 47.99 -19.48
C ILE A 62 -18.19 49.51 -19.41
N ALA A 63 -18.99 50.18 -18.58
CA ALA A 63 -18.82 51.59 -18.26
C ALA A 63 -17.51 51.84 -17.48
N ALA A 64 -16.88 52.99 -17.70
CA ALA A 64 -15.64 53.37 -17.03
C ALA A 64 -15.77 53.33 -15.49
N PRO A 65 -14.71 52.92 -14.77
CA PRO A 65 -14.76 52.77 -13.32
C PRO A 65 -14.91 54.13 -12.62
N THR A 66 -15.96 54.26 -11.82
CA THR A 66 -16.08 55.32 -10.81
C THR A 66 -15.29 54.88 -9.58
N ASP A 67 -14.35 55.69 -9.11
CA ASP A 67 -13.53 55.39 -7.92
C ASP A 67 -14.42 55.16 -6.68
N ILE A 68 -14.50 53.90 -6.24
CA ILE A 68 -15.10 53.54 -4.96
C ILE A 68 -13.98 53.61 -3.92
N ALA A 69 -14.12 54.49 -2.93
CA ALA A 69 -13.19 54.60 -1.81
C ALA A 69 -12.99 53.22 -1.16
N ALA A 70 -11.74 52.78 -1.11
CA ALA A 70 -11.37 51.46 -0.63
C ALA A 70 -11.78 51.29 0.85
N PRO A 71 -12.53 50.22 1.21
CA PRO A 71 -12.66 49.84 2.61
C PRO A 71 -11.28 49.42 3.14
N ALA A 72 -10.94 49.84 4.36
CA ALA A 72 -9.67 49.49 5.01
C ALA A 72 -9.51 47.97 5.06
N ALA A 73 -8.68 47.44 4.17
CA ALA A 73 -8.46 46.02 4.00
C ALA A 73 -7.67 45.48 5.21
N SER A 74 -8.34 44.75 6.09
CA SER A 74 -7.68 43.70 6.86
C SER A 74 -7.16 42.68 5.84
N ALA A 75 -5.85 42.62 5.66
CA ALA A 75 -5.21 41.77 4.66
C ALA A 75 -5.61 40.30 4.87
N ILE A 76 -6.33 39.72 3.90
CA ILE A 76 -6.40 38.28 3.75
C ILE A 76 -5.09 37.87 3.07
N GLU A 77 -4.16 37.32 3.84
CA GLU A 77 -2.94 36.70 3.31
C GLU A 77 -3.34 35.38 2.65
N LEU A 78 -3.59 35.41 1.33
CA LEU A 78 -3.74 34.19 0.55
C LEU A 78 -2.37 33.49 0.50
N PRO A 79 -2.26 32.19 0.82
CA PRO A 79 -0.99 31.49 0.67
C PRO A 79 -0.55 31.61 -0.79
N GLN A 80 0.63 32.21 -1.00
CA GLN A 80 1.18 32.43 -2.34
C GLN A 80 1.58 31.13 -3.05
N TYR A 81 1.60 30.00 -2.32
CA TYR A 81 1.97 28.67 -2.80
C TYR A 81 0.97 27.62 -2.32
N GLY A 82 0.72 26.61 -3.17
CA GLY A 82 -0.17 25.50 -2.88
C GLY A 82 0.60 24.19 -2.72
N ARG A 83 0.12 23.33 -1.83
CA ARG A 83 0.74 22.03 -1.53
C ARG A 83 0.38 20.97 -2.58
N VAL A 84 1.37 20.26 -3.10
CA VAL A 84 1.24 19.11 -4.00
C VAL A 84 1.54 17.83 -3.24
N THR A 85 0.54 16.96 -3.08
CA THR A 85 0.70 15.63 -2.47
C THR A 85 0.29 14.53 -3.44
N GLY A 86 0.85 13.34 -3.28
CA GLY A 86 0.44 12.17 -4.05
C GLY A 86 1.02 10.85 -3.54
N THR A 87 0.64 9.77 -4.21
CA THR A 87 1.09 8.40 -3.92
C THR A 87 1.51 7.70 -5.20
N VAL A 88 2.67 7.06 -5.18
CA VAL A 88 3.19 6.24 -6.28
C VAL A 88 2.75 4.79 -6.07
N ILE A 89 2.10 4.21 -7.09
CA ILE A 89 1.61 2.84 -7.07
C ILE A 89 2.31 2.04 -8.18
N ASP A 90 2.87 0.88 -7.85
CA ASP A 90 3.34 -0.08 -8.85
C ASP A 90 2.13 -0.81 -9.46
N THR A 91 1.93 -0.66 -10.76
CA THR A 91 0.77 -1.22 -11.46
C THR A 91 0.83 -2.73 -11.64
N ARG A 92 2.02 -3.36 -11.49
CA ARG A 92 2.16 -4.82 -11.59
C ARG A 92 1.63 -5.52 -10.34
N THR A 93 1.85 -4.90 -9.19
CA THR A 93 1.55 -5.48 -7.88
C THR A 93 0.36 -4.82 -7.19
N GLY A 94 0.04 -3.59 -7.57
CA GLY A 94 -0.94 -2.73 -6.90
C GLY A 94 -0.44 -2.15 -5.57
N ALA A 95 0.82 -2.40 -5.19
CA ALA A 95 1.39 -1.93 -3.92
C ALA A 95 1.94 -0.50 -4.05
N PRO A 96 1.99 0.26 -2.94
CA PRO A 96 2.72 1.53 -2.91
C PRO A 96 4.21 1.31 -3.19
N ALA A 97 4.77 2.16 -4.05
CA ALA A 97 6.16 2.06 -4.48
C ALA A 97 7.02 3.06 -3.69
N SER A 98 7.95 2.54 -2.90
CA SER A 98 8.91 3.32 -2.12
C SER A 98 10.18 3.64 -2.89
N GLY A 99 10.78 4.80 -2.61
CA GLY A 99 12.04 5.23 -3.20
C GLY A 99 11.94 5.60 -4.68
N VAL A 100 10.73 5.86 -5.19
CA VAL A 100 10.52 6.30 -6.56
C VAL A 100 10.76 7.80 -6.66
N GLN A 101 11.52 8.20 -7.67
CA GLN A 101 11.77 9.61 -7.95
C GLN A 101 10.55 10.26 -8.61
N VAL A 102 10.09 11.35 -8.01
CA VAL A 102 9.02 12.22 -8.49
C VAL A 102 9.63 13.60 -8.75
N VAL A 103 9.33 14.18 -9.90
CA VAL A 103 9.84 15.51 -10.30
C VAL A 103 8.70 16.49 -10.38
N ILE A 104 8.78 17.57 -9.62
CA ILE A 104 7.80 18.65 -9.57
C ILE A 104 8.56 19.96 -9.81
N ASP A 105 8.25 20.67 -10.89
CA ASP A 105 8.93 21.90 -11.28
C ASP A 105 10.48 21.78 -11.33
N GLY A 106 10.97 20.61 -11.74
CA GLY A 106 12.41 20.32 -11.82
C GLY A 106 13.07 19.93 -10.49
N GLU A 107 12.36 19.98 -9.37
CA GLU A 107 12.84 19.48 -8.08
C GLU A 107 12.56 17.98 -7.96
N MET A 108 13.58 17.21 -7.57
CA MET A 108 13.47 15.76 -7.40
C MET A 108 13.18 15.41 -5.94
N MET A 109 12.16 14.59 -5.74
CA MET A 109 11.80 14.02 -4.45
C MET A 109 11.60 12.50 -4.54
N LEU A 110 11.79 11.82 -3.42
CA LEU A 110 11.59 10.37 -3.34
C LEU A 110 10.29 10.08 -2.61
N SER A 111 9.54 9.08 -3.10
CA SER A 111 8.42 8.53 -2.36
C SER A 111 8.89 7.79 -1.11
N ASP A 112 8.13 7.89 -0.03
CA ASP A 112 8.41 7.19 1.23
C ASP A 112 8.01 5.70 1.21
N VAL A 113 8.13 5.02 2.35
CA VAL A 113 7.76 3.60 2.51
C VAL A 113 6.28 3.30 2.21
N SER A 114 5.42 4.31 2.30
CA SER A 114 4.00 4.22 1.97
C SER A 114 3.71 4.68 0.54
N GLY A 115 4.74 4.95 -0.26
CA GLY A 115 4.66 5.47 -1.62
C GLY A 115 4.27 6.95 -1.69
N ASN A 116 4.20 7.67 -0.58
CA ASN A 116 3.72 9.05 -0.56
C ASN A 116 4.83 10.06 -0.85
N TYR A 117 4.46 11.19 -1.44
CA TYR A 117 5.31 12.37 -1.59
C TYR A 117 4.50 13.65 -1.31
N ASP A 118 5.20 14.71 -0.91
CA ASP A 118 4.61 15.98 -0.52
C ASP A 118 5.57 17.14 -0.80
N ARG A 119 5.07 18.18 -1.48
CA ARG A 119 5.76 19.43 -1.77
C ARG A 119 4.87 20.62 -1.40
N TRP A 120 5.42 21.60 -0.71
CA TRP A 120 4.76 22.88 -0.44
C TRP A 120 4.99 23.92 -1.54
#